data_AF-A0A1X1EER0-F1
#
_entry.id   AF-A0A1X1EER0-F1
#
_cell.length_a   1.000
_cell.length_b   1.000
_cell.length_c   1.000
_cell.angle_alpha   90.00
_cell.angle_beta   90.00
_cell.angle_gamma   90.00
#
_symmetry.space_group_name_H-M   'P 1'
#
loop_
_entity.id
_entity.type
_entity.pdbx_description
1 polymer ?
#
loop_
_entity_poly.entity_id
_entity_poly.type
_entity_poly.pdbx_seq_one_letter_code
_entity_poly.pdbx_strand_id
1 'polypeptide(L)'
;MNKLTAEVARMDIVHLREHQADPHVGLSLREEKYLQALEIALPVLEQQESDGWIEWKGGECPTDIRDRVDIKLRDYGQFTDRVSGRLNWEQFGVSTDIIAYRVIENDGSEG
;
A
#
# COMPACT_ATOMS: atom_id res chain seq x y z
N MET A 1 -9.32 5.02 23.31
CA MET A 1 -8.24 4.11 22.88
C MET A 1 -7.40 4.86 21.87
N ASN A 2 -6.07 4.81 21.99
CA ASN A 2 -5.20 5.32 20.93
C ASN A 2 -5.33 4.38 19.74
N LYS A 3 -5.60 4.93 18.55
CA LYS A 3 -5.69 4.15 17.31
C LYS A 3 -4.30 3.60 16.98
N LEU A 4 -4.22 2.34 16.57
CA LEU A 4 -2.99 1.78 15.99
C LEU A 4 -2.80 2.39 14.59
N THR A 5 -1.69 3.09 14.39
CA THR A 5 -1.28 3.66 13.09
C THR A 5 -0.20 2.79 12.46
N ALA A 6 0.05 2.94 11.16
CA ALA A 6 1.14 2.23 10.49
C ALA A 6 2.50 2.59 11.11
N GLU A 7 2.71 3.85 11.50
CA GLU A 7 3.93 4.30 12.18
C GLU A 7 4.14 3.59 13.51
N VAL A 8 3.11 3.51 14.35
CA VAL A 8 3.19 2.81 15.64
C VAL A 8 3.45 1.33 15.43
N ALA A 9 2.77 0.70 14.46
CA ALA A 9 2.98 -0.71 14.13
C ALA A 9 4.43 -0.98 13.67
N ARG A 10 5.02 -0.12 12.83
CA ARG A 10 6.43 -0.24 12.41
C ARG A 10 7.38 -0.14 13.60
N MET A 11 7.18 0.84 14.47
CA MET A 11 8.01 1.04 15.65
C MET A 11 7.95 -0.18 16.58
N ASP A 12 6.75 -0.69 16.86
CA ASP A 12 6.58 -1.88 17.69
C ASP A 12 7.23 -3.13 17.05
N ILE A 13 7.08 -3.33 15.73
CA ILE A 13 7.73 -4.44 15.01
C ILE A 13 9.25 -4.37 15.18
N VAL A 14 9.85 -3.19 15.01
CA VAL A 14 11.30 -3.00 15.18
C VAL A 14 11.74 -3.40 16.59
N HIS A 15 11.08 -2.86 17.61
CA HIS A 15 11.42 -3.16 19.01
C HIS A 15 11.27 -4.65 19.34
N LEU A 16 10.18 -5.28 18.88
CA LEU A 16 9.94 -6.70 19.12
C LEU A 16 10.94 -7.59 18.38
N ARG A 17 11.35 -7.22 17.16
CA ARG A 17 12.41 -7.93 16.42
C ARG A 17 13.76 -7.80 17.11
N GLU A 18 14.08 -6.64 17.69
CA GLU A 18 15.29 -6.45 18.48
C GLU A 18 15.29 -7.34 19.73
N HIS A 19 14.19 -7.36 20.49
CA HIS A 19 14.05 -8.25 21.64
C HIS A 19 14.09 -9.74 21.26
N GLN A 20 13.48 -10.10 20.13
CA GLN A 20 13.52 -11.47 19.60
C GLN A 20 14.95 -11.91 19.26
N ALA A 21 15.79 -10.99 18.78
CA ALA A 21 17.18 -11.25 18.45
C ALA A 21 18.10 -11.28 19.69
N ASP A 22 17.65 -10.74 20.83
CA ASP A 22 18.43 -10.73 22.07
C ASP A 22 18.39 -12.11 22.76
N PRO A 23 19.55 -12.77 22.96
CA PRO A 23 19.62 -14.11 23.54
C PRO A 23 19.36 -14.18 25.05
N HIS A 24 19.30 -13.05 25.76
CA HIS A 24 19.05 -12.97 27.20
C HIS A 24 17.60 -12.60 27.53
N VAL A 25 16.89 -11.94 26.62
CA VAL A 25 15.50 -11.48 26.82
C VAL A 25 14.51 -12.35 26.04
N GLY A 26 14.70 -12.46 24.72
CA GLY A 26 13.73 -13.11 23.82
C GLY A 26 12.35 -12.45 23.84
N LEU A 27 11.35 -13.14 23.27
CA LEU A 27 9.94 -12.75 23.34
C LEU A 27 9.13 -13.75 24.15
N SER A 28 8.15 -13.27 24.90
CA SER A 28 7.07 -14.13 25.40
C SER A 28 6.15 -14.57 24.27
N LEU A 29 5.44 -15.69 24.46
CA LEU A 29 4.44 -16.19 23.49
C LEU A 29 3.39 -15.12 23.11
N ARG A 30 3.05 -14.21 24.03
CA ARG A 30 2.10 -13.12 23.76
C ARG A 30 2.72 -12.09 22.81
N GLU A 31 3.97 -11.72 23.04
CA GLU A 31 4.70 -10.77 22.20
C GLU A 31 4.99 -11.33 20.82
N GLU A 32 5.30 -12.63 20.71
CA GLU A 32 5.44 -13.29 19.41
C GLU A 32 4.14 -13.24 18.60
N LYS A 33 2.99 -13.53 19.22
CA LYS A 33 1.69 -13.43 18.57
C LYS A 33 1.35 -11.98 18.20
N TYR A 34 1.74 -11.03 19.04
CA TYR A 34 1.52 -9.61 18.76
C TYR A 34 2.39 -9.13 17.59
N LEU A 35 3.67 -9.52 17.55
CA LEU A 35 4.58 -9.27 16.43
C LEU A 35 3.99 -9.81 15.11
N GLN A 36 3.54 -11.06 15.10
CA GLN A 36 2.88 -11.65 13.93
C GLN A 36 1.63 -10.87 13.51
N ALA A 37 0.79 -10.47 14.47
CA ALA A 37 -0.40 -9.69 14.17
C ALA A 37 -0.05 -8.31 13.58
N LEU A 38 1.00 -7.65 14.08
CA LEU A 38 1.48 -6.37 13.54
C LEU A 38 2.04 -6.53 12.13
N GLU A 39 2.82 -7.57 11.85
CA GLU A 39 3.37 -7.84 10.51
C GLU A 39 2.27 -8.10 9.48
N ILE A 40 1.19 -8.78 9.89
CA ILE A 40 0.01 -9.02 9.05
C ILE A 40 -0.80 -7.73 8.87
N ALA A 41 -0.95 -6.92 9.92
CA ALA A 41 -1.77 -5.72 9.90
C ALA A 41 -1.09 -4.52 9.22
N LEU A 42 0.25 -4.44 9.24
CA LEU A 42 1.00 -3.30 8.75
C LEU A 42 0.65 -2.91 7.31
N PRO A 43 0.58 -3.83 6.32
CA PRO A 43 0.20 -3.46 4.95
C PRO A 43 -1.20 -2.85 4.87
N VAL A 44 -2.14 -3.34 5.67
CA VAL A 44 -3.53 -2.82 5.70
C VAL A 44 -3.57 -1.44 6.34
N LEU A 45 -2.81 -1.21 7.41
CA LEU A 45 -2.70 0.10 8.06
C LEU A 45 -2.07 1.13 7.10
N GLU A 46 -1.02 0.75 6.38
CA GLU A 46 -0.38 1.60 5.37
C GLU A 46 -1.35 1.93 4.24
N GLN A 47 -2.13 0.95 3.76
CA GLN A 47 -3.15 1.17 2.74
C GLN A 47 -4.26 2.11 3.21
N GLN A 48 -4.73 1.96 4.45
CA GLN A 48 -5.75 2.83 5.04
C GLN A 48 -5.27 4.27 5.21
N GLU A 49 -3.99 4.48 5.47
CA GLU A 49 -3.38 5.80 5.60
C GLU A 49 -3.02 6.43 4.23
N SER A 50 -2.98 5.62 3.15
CA SER A 50 -2.66 6.05 1.79
C SER A 50 -3.87 6.57 1.00
N ASP A 51 -5.02 6.85 1.63
CA ASP A 51 -6.26 7.31 0.97
C ASP A 51 -6.69 6.44 -0.24
N GLY A 52 -6.40 5.14 -0.16
CA GLY A 52 -6.71 4.17 -1.23
C GLY A 52 -5.71 4.13 -2.38
N TRP A 53 -4.62 4.91 -2.35
CA TRP A 53 -3.54 4.84 -3.34
C TRP A 53 -2.69 3.59 -3.14
N ILE A 54 -2.54 2.83 -4.23
CA ILE A 54 -1.73 1.61 -4.33
C ILE A 54 -0.45 1.96 -5.09
N GLU A 55 0.71 1.75 -4.47
CA GLU A 55 2.02 1.92 -5.13
C GLU A 55 2.13 0.92 -6.29
N TRP A 56 2.61 1.40 -7.44
CA TRP A 56 2.79 0.61 -8.65
C TRP A 56 4.27 0.57 -9.04
N LYS A 57 4.77 -0.62 -9.37
CA LYS A 57 6.18 -0.86 -9.74
C LYS A 57 6.38 -1.21 -11.21
N GLY A 58 5.36 -0.99 -12.03
CA GLY A 58 5.38 -1.32 -13.45
C GLY A 58 4.93 -2.75 -13.75
N GLY A 59 4.47 -2.97 -14.99
CA GLY A 59 4.09 -4.29 -15.49
C GLY A 59 2.75 -4.28 -16.23
N GLU A 60 2.06 -5.41 -16.23
CA GLU A 60 0.72 -5.53 -16.79
C GLU A 60 -0.29 -4.70 -15.98
N CYS A 61 -1.31 -4.20 -16.67
CA CYS A 61 -2.41 -3.45 -16.07
C CYS A 61 -3.03 -4.21 -14.88
N PRO A 62 -3.04 -3.65 -13.65
CA PRO A 62 -3.49 -4.37 -12.45
C PRO A 62 -5.02 -4.39 -12.27
N THR A 63 -5.77 -3.74 -13.15
CA THR A 63 -7.23 -3.52 -13.07
C THR A 63 -7.92 -3.90 -14.38
N ASP A 64 -9.25 -3.90 -14.42
CA ASP A 64 -9.96 -4.12 -15.68
C ASP A 64 -9.68 -2.96 -16.64
N ILE A 65 -9.54 -3.27 -17.93
CA ILE A 65 -9.23 -2.26 -18.96
C ILE A 65 -10.28 -1.15 -19.05
N ARG A 66 -11.50 -1.38 -18.54
CA ARG A 66 -12.61 -0.42 -18.51
C ARG A 66 -12.69 0.38 -17.21
N ASP A 67 -11.93 0.00 -16.18
CA ASP A 67 -11.96 0.69 -14.89
C ASP A 67 -11.51 2.13 -15.03
N ARG A 68 -12.13 3.01 -14.23
CA ARG A 68 -11.69 4.38 -14.05
C ARG A 68 -10.74 4.44 -12.86
N VAL A 69 -9.59 5.05 -13.06
CA VAL A 69 -8.52 5.13 -12.05
C VAL A 69 -8.02 6.57 -11.95
N ASP A 70 -7.61 6.95 -10.75
CA ASP A 70 -6.68 8.06 -10.56
C ASP A 70 -5.26 7.50 -10.58
N ILE A 71 -4.31 8.24 -11.15
CA ILE A 71 -2.91 7.85 -11.25
C ILE A 71 -2.00 8.95 -10.70
N LYS A 72 -0.85 8.54 -10.19
CA LYS A 72 0.26 9.42 -9.83
C LYS A 72 1.44 9.09 -10.73
N LEU A 73 1.92 10.10 -11.45
CA LEU A 73 3.13 10.01 -12.27
C LEU A 73 4.35 10.36 -11.43
N ARG A 74 5.50 9.81 -11.82
CA ARG A 74 6.79 10.01 -11.13
C ARG A 74 7.09 11.48 -10.87
N ASP A 75 7.04 12.31 -11.92
CA ASP A 75 7.49 13.72 -11.83
C ASP A 75 6.38 14.75 -12.15
N TYR A 76 5.22 14.32 -12.65
CA TYR A 76 4.15 15.23 -13.12
C TYR A 76 2.94 15.33 -12.17
N GLY A 77 2.96 14.64 -11.03
CA GLY A 77 1.87 14.69 -10.06
C GLY A 77 0.70 13.75 -10.37
N GLN A 78 -0.50 14.10 -9.89
CA GLN A 78 -1.68 13.24 -9.96
C GLN A 78 -2.59 13.62 -11.14
N PHE A 79 -3.16 12.61 -11.80
CA PHE A 79 -4.17 12.75 -12.84
C PHE A 79 -5.36 11.90 -12.47
N THR A 80 -6.55 12.48 -12.55
CA THR A 80 -7.78 11.80 -12.13
C THR A 80 -8.59 11.33 -13.32
N ASP A 81 -9.49 10.38 -13.06
CA ASP A 81 -10.52 9.93 -14.00
C ASP A 81 -9.94 9.48 -15.36
N ARG A 82 -9.06 8.48 -15.32
CA ARG A 82 -8.43 7.88 -16.51
C ARG A 82 -8.98 6.48 -16.73
N VAL A 83 -9.16 6.11 -17.99
CA VAL A 83 -9.52 4.74 -18.38
C VAL A 83 -8.27 3.87 -18.31
N SER A 84 -8.29 2.84 -17.48
CA SER A 84 -7.15 2.00 -17.18
C SER A 84 -6.47 1.41 -18.43
N GLY A 85 -7.26 0.87 -19.37
CA GLY A 85 -6.75 0.29 -20.62
C GLY A 85 -6.19 1.29 -21.63
N ARG A 86 -6.25 2.60 -21.35
CA ARG A 86 -5.64 3.65 -22.19
C ARG A 86 -4.31 4.17 -21.65
N LEU A 87 -3.88 3.66 -20.50
CA LEU A 87 -2.66 4.06 -19.84
C LEU A 87 -1.50 3.13 -20.18
N ASN A 88 -0.28 3.64 -20.09
CA ASN A 88 0.91 2.81 -20.14
C ASN A 88 1.32 2.43 -18.71
N TRP A 89 1.15 1.16 -18.36
CA TRP A 89 1.44 0.61 -17.04
C TRP A 89 2.87 0.11 -16.88
N GLU A 90 3.64 0.03 -17.97
CA GLU A 90 5.06 -0.28 -17.92
C GLU A 90 5.84 0.92 -17.35
N GLN A 91 6.89 0.63 -16.58
CA GLN A 91 7.82 1.65 -16.07
C GLN A 91 9.13 1.56 -16.84
N PHE A 92 9.56 2.69 -17.41
CA PHE A 92 10.81 2.81 -18.15
C PHE A 92 11.86 3.65 -17.42
N GLY A 93 11.58 4.04 -16.18
CA GLY A 93 12.41 4.98 -15.42
C GLY A 93 12.27 6.42 -15.92
N VAL A 94 11.16 6.76 -16.58
CA VAL A 94 10.91 8.09 -17.14
C VAL A 94 9.92 8.88 -16.30
N SER A 95 9.84 10.18 -16.55
CA SER A 95 9.02 11.11 -15.77
C SER A 95 7.51 10.84 -15.84
N THR A 96 7.07 10.18 -16.91
CA THR A 96 5.66 9.79 -17.12
C THR A 96 5.31 8.40 -16.59
N ASP A 97 6.24 7.71 -15.91
CA ASP A 97 5.96 6.42 -15.28
C ASP A 97 4.83 6.56 -14.25
N ILE A 98 3.84 5.67 -14.30
CA ILE A 98 2.82 5.55 -13.25
C ILE A 98 3.45 4.88 -12.03
N ILE A 99 3.51 5.59 -10.91
CA ILE A 99 4.12 5.13 -9.65
C ILE A 99 3.08 4.77 -8.58
N ALA A 100 1.83 5.18 -8.75
CA ALA A 100 0.71 4.76 -7.92
C ALA A 100 -0.60 4.93 -8.68
N TYR A 101 -1.62 4.17 -8.29
CA TYR A 101 -2.98 4.31 -8.80
C TYR A 101 -4.01 4.07 -7.70
N ARG A 102 -5.24 4.50 -7.91
CA ARG A 102 -6.40 4.02 -7.14
C ARG A 102 -7.59 3.85 -8.06
N VAL A 103 -8.39 2.82 -7.82
CA VAL A 103 -9.63 2.59 -8.56
C VAL A 103 -10.69 3.53 -8.05
N ILE A 104 -11.35 4.23 -8.98
CA ILE A 104 -12.56 4.99 -8.69
C ILE A 104 -13.71 3.98 -8.77
N GLU A 105 -14.40 3.74 -7.66
CA GLU A 105 -15.61 2.92 -7.70
C GLU A 105 -16.57 3.51 -8.73
N ASN A 106 -16.80 2.76 -9.80
CA ASN A 106 -17.81 3.10 -10.78
C ASN A 106 -19.13 2.66 -10.15
N ASP A 107 -19.80 3.58 -9.43
CA ASP A 107 -21.14 3.38 -8.87
C ASP A 107 -22.01 2.75 -9.96
N GLY A 108 -22.29 1.45 -9.82
CA GLY A 108 -22.74 0.51 -10.85
C GLY A 108 -24.03 0.89 -11.58
N SER A 109 -24.00 1.99 -12.30
CA SER A 109 -25.07 2.52 -13.13
C SER A 109 -24.94 1.87 -14.50
N GLU A 110 -25.12 0.55 -14.55
CA GLU A 110 -25.61 -0.09 -15.76
C GLU A 110 -27.03 0.46 -15.97
N GLY A 111 -27.18 1.37 -16.94
CA GLY A 111 -28.47 1.84 -17.45
C GLY A 111 -29.09 0.85 -18.42
#